data_AF-A0A496PJR4-F1
#
_entry.id   AF-A0A496PJR4-F1
#
_cell.length_a   1.000
_cell.length_b   1.000
_cell.length_c   1.000
_cell.angle_alpha   90.00
_cell.angle_beta   90.00
_cell.angle_gamma   90.00
#
_symmetry.space_group_name_H-M   'P 1'
#
loop_
_entity.id
_entity.type
_entity.pdbx_description
1 polymer ?
#
loop_
_entity_poly.entity_id
_entity_poly.type
_entity_poly.pdbx_seq_one_letter_code
_entity_poly.pdbx_strand_id
1 'polypeptide(L)'
;MTAADFTTFTFQSAQDPTLSPLLLGQLAQARPDLHAAILQNPGCSAALREWIIAQESASPVAYSDAPAAPLLPPDALRVAPAVPPTAPPAGVRALPLTAAGFGVIGLIALALPAVSLHAASMFGSFDRTGGFFSDAAQHTGAGIITVMIAAILVGLIGFGAKSGGARAACGTIIIVCGVIGVIIASIIITGAPDYSSSGTGYYAIVEAASGTYLLLSTSIAMALVGLFILLKRNAHLAVGFEVSL
;
A
#
# COMPACT_ATOMS: atom_id res chain seq x y z
N MET A 1 23.84 11.58 6.12
CA MET A 1 24.07 11.08 4.75
C MET A 1 23.71 12.21 3.80
N THR A 2 24.70 12.85 3.20
CA THR A 2 24.53 13.95 2.25
C THR A 2 23.84 13.42 0.99
N ALA A 3 22.75 14.06 0.56
CA ALA A 3 22.14 13.77 -0.73
C ALA A 3 23.20 14.00 -1.81
N ALA A 4 23.47 12.98 -2.64
CA ALA A 4 24.38 13.15 -3.75
C ALA A 4 23.76 14.16 -4.74
N ASP A 5 24.50 15.21 -5.10
CA ASP A 5 24.05 16.21 -6.07
C ASP A 5 24.10 15.63 -7.49
N PHE A 6 23.02 14.94 -7.87
CA PHE A 6 22.84 14.29 -9.17
C PHE A 6 22.78 15.27 -10.36
N THR A 7 22.72 16.58 -10.10
CA THR A 7 22.70 17.64 -11.12
C THR A 7 24.06 17.91 -11.76
N THR A 8 25.15 17.45 -11.13
CA THR A 8 26.53 17.62 -11.62
C THR A 8 27.06 16.41 -12.40
N PHE A 9 26.28 15.32 -12.45
CA PHE A 9 26.67 14.11 -13.19
C PHE A 9 26.59 14.34 -14.70
N THR A 10 27.63 13.90 -15.42
CA THR A 10 27.75 14.04 -16.88
C THR A 10 27.56 12.68 -17.55
N PHE A 11 27.39 12.67 -18.88
CA PHE A 11 27.29 11.44 -19.67
C PHE A 11 28.48 10.49 -19.46
N GLN A 12 29.69 11.03 -19.28
CA GLN A 12 30.88 10.22 -19.04
C GLN A 12 30.89 9.59 -17.64
N SER A 13 30.45 10.32 -16.60
CA SER A 13 30.39 9.74 -15.26
C SER A 13 29.31 8.67 -15.16
N ALA A 14 28.20 8.79 -15.89
CA ALA A 14 27.15 7.77 -15.95
C ALA A 14 27.60 6.44 -16.59
N GLN A 15 28.68 6.45 -17.37
CA GLN A 15 29.29 5.26 -18.01
C GLN A 15 30.40 4.62 -17.18
N ASP A 16 30.75 5.18 -16.02
CA ASP A 16 31.82 4.67 -15.18
C ASP A 16 31.48 3.26 -14.65
N PRO A 17 32.31 2.23 -14.93
CA PRO A 17 32.06 0.85 -14.53
C PRO A 17 32.18 0.62 -13.01
N THR A 18 32.71 1.58 -12.27
CA THR A 18 32.89 1.49 -10.81
C THR A 18 31.66 1.97 -10.01
N LEU A 19 30.66 2.53 -10.69
CA LEU A 19 29.43 3.01 -10.05
C LEU A 19 28.55 1.87 -9.55
N SER A 20 27.97 2.06 -8.36
CA SER A 20 27.08 1.06 -7.79
C SER A 20 25.73 1.01 -8.55
N PRO A 21 25.15 -0.19 -8.72
CA PRO A 21 23.84 -0.35 -9.39
C PRO A 21 22.72 0.45 -8.74
N LEU A 22 22.80 0.67 -7.42
CA LEU A 22 21.83 1.44 -6.65
C LEU A 22 21.93 2.94 -6.97
N LEU A 23 23.15 3.47 -7.15
CA LEU A 23 23.35 4.87 -7.54
C LEU A 23 22.92 5.10 -9.00
N LEU A 24 23.17 4.14 -9.90
CA LEU A 24 22.67 4.18 -11.28
C LEU A 24 21.13 4.23 -11.34
N GLY A 25 20.44 3.49 -10.47
CA GLY A 25 18.98 3.54 -10.38
C GLY A 25 18.46 4.91 -9.91
N GLN A 26 19.09 5.50 -8.91
CA GLN A 26 18.74 6.85 -8.44
C GLN A 26 19.04 7.91 -9.49
N LEU A 27 20.16 7.80 -10.21
CA LEU A 27 20.52 8.68 -11.31
C LEU A 27 19.52 8.57 -12.47
N ALA A 28 19.11 7.36 -12.85
CA ALA A 28 18.11 7.13 -13.89
C ALA A 28 16.74 7.73 -13.52
N GLN A 29 16.37 7.71 -12.24
CA GLN A 29 15.13 8.31 -11.77
C GLN A 29 15.18 9.85 -11.73
N ALA A 30 16.34 10.42 -11.40
CA ALA A 30 16.53 11.87 -11.30
C ALA A 30 16.79 12.55 -12.65
N ARG A 31 17.41 11.85 -13.62
CA ARG A 31 17.91 12.40 -14.89
C ARG A 31 17.56 11.50 -16.07
N PRO A 32 16.38 11.70 -16.70
CA PRO A 32 15.97 10.91 -17.88
C PRO A 32 16.83 11.18 -19.11
N ASP A 33 17.49 12.32 -19.17
CA ASP A 33 18.44 12.67 -20.24
C ASP A 33 19.69 11.77 -20.27
N LEU A 34 20.03 11.11 -19.16
CA LEU A 34 21.19 10.22 -19.05
C LEU A 34 20.86 8.74 -19.31
N HIS A 35 19.60 8.40 -19.61
CA HIS A 35 19.15 7.01 -19.84
C HIS A 35 20.00 6.27 -20.88
N ALA A 36 20.26 6.91 -22.02
CA ALA A 36 21.09 6.34 -23.08
C ALA A 36 22.53 6.02 -22.62
N ALA A 37 23.12 6.84 -21.74
CA ALA A 37 24.45 6.58 -21.21
C ALA A 37 24.45 5.47 -20.13
N ILE A 38 23.41 5.43 -19.29
CA ILE A 38 23.25 4.39 -18.26
C ILE A 38 23.05 3.00 -18.90
N LEU A 39 22.35 2.93 -20.04
CA LEU A 39 22.17 1.68 -20.80
C LEU A 39 23.49 1.11 -21.35
N GLN A 40 24.48 1.97 -21.62
CA GLN A 40 25.81 1.57 -22.09
C GLN A 40 26.76 1.19 -20.95
N ASN A 41 26.38 1.41 -19.68
CA ASN A 41 27.21 1.07 -18.54
C ASN A 41 27.20 -0.46 -18.30
N PRO A 42 28.37 -1.13 -18.23
CA PRO A 42 28.45 -2.58 -17.97
C PRO A 42 27.93 -2.98 -16.58
N GLY A 43 27.87 -2.04 -15.62
CA GLY A 43 27.30 -2.23 -14.29
C GLY A 43 25.77 -2.07 -14.22
N CYS A 44 25.11 -1.77 -15.34
CA CYS A 44 23.66 -1.62 -15.40
C CYS A 44 22.95 -2.98 -15.24
N SER A 45 22.11 -3.09 -14.21
CA SER A 45 21.36 -4.33 -13.93
C SER A 45 20.28 -4.57 -14.99
N ALA A 46 19.96 -5.84 -15.27
CA ALA A 46 18.93 -6.20 -16.25
C ALA A 46 17.56 -5.59 -15.91
N ALA A 47 17.20 -5.56 -14.62
CA ALA A 47 15.97 -4.94 -14.14
C ALA A 47 15.93 -3.42 -14.38
N LEU A 48 17.06 -2.71 -14.21
CA LEU A 48 17.14 -1.27 -14.46
C LEU A 48 17.03 -0.97 -15.97
N ARG A 49 17.66 -1.80 -16.81
CA ARG A 49 17.54 -1.70 -18.27
C ARG A 49 16.09 -1.85 -18.74
N GLU A 50 15.38 -2.86 -18.25
CA GLU A 50 13.96 -3.06 -18.57
C GLU A 50 13.09 -1.89 -18.11
N TRP A 51 13.37 -1.34 -16.93
CA TRP A 51 12.65 -0.18 -16.39
C TRP A 51 12.86 1.08 -17.24
N ILE A 52 14.09 1.37 -17.66
CA ILE A 52 14.41 2.52 -18.54
C ILE A 52 13.68 2.39 -19.89
N ILE A 53 13.73 1.22 -20.52
CA ILE A 53 13.08 0.98 -21.81
C ILE A 53 11.55 1.15 -21.70
N ALA A 54 10.95 0.65 -20.61
CA ALA A 54 9.52 0.84 -20.34
C ALA A 54 9.15 2.31 -20.14
N GLN A 55 10.06 3.11 -19.59
CA GLN A 55 9.85 4.53 -19.34
C GLN A 55 10.02 5.39 -20.60
N GLU A 56 11.01 5.12 -21.45
CA GLU A 56 11.17 5.78 -22.76
C GLU A 56 9.97 5.50 -23.67
N SER A 57 9.47 4.26 -23.65
CA SER A 57 8.28 3.86 -24.42
C SER A 57 6.98 4.56 -23.97
N ALA A 58 6.96 5.12 -22.76
CA ALA A 58 5.83 5.83 -22.20
C ALA A 58 5.86 7.35 -22.47
N SER A 59 6.93 7.88 -23.08
CA SER A 59 6.97 9.29 -23.50
C SER A 59 6.15 9.47 -24.78
N PRO A 60 5.09 10.30 -24.76
CA PRO A 60 4.32 10.57 -25.96
C PRO A 60 5.21 11.34 -26.93
N VAL A 61 5.53 10.69 -28.05
CA VAL A 61 6.19 11.35 -29.19
C VAL A 61 5.32 12.55 -29.57
N ALA A 62 5.82 13.75 -29.29
CA ALA A 62 5.28 14.98 -29.85
C ALA A 62 5.40 14.85 -31.37
N TYR A 63 4.30 14.49 -32.01
CA TYR A 63 4.14 14.50 -33.46
C TYR A 63 4.21 15.94 -33.94
N SER A 64 5.42 16.45 -34.14
CA SER A 64 5.68 17.76 -34.72
C SER A 64 6.82 17.65 -35.71
N ASP A 65 6.59 16.88 -36.79
CA ASP A 65 6.99 17.28 -38.13
C ASP A 65 6.46 16.25 -39.13
N ALA A 66 5.33 16.58 -39.76
CA ALA A 66 4.88 15.92 -40.97
C ALA A 66 5.05 16.91 -42.12
N PRO A 67 5.98 16.68 -43.08
CA PRO A 67 6.01 17.46 -44.31
C PRO A 67 4.74 17.19 -45.12
N ALA A 68 4.22 18.25 -45.73
CA ALA A 68 2.94 18.31 -46.46
C ALA A 68 2.61 17.02 -47.24
N ALA A 69 1.52 16.36 -46.85
CA ALA A 69 0.98 15.19 -47.53
C ALA A 69 0.41 15.58 -48.91
N PRO A 70 0.74 14.85 -49.99
CA PRO A 70 0.04 14.97 -51.27
C PRO A 70 -1.42 14.53 -51.12
N LEU A 71 -2.34 15.28 -51.71
CA LEU A 71 -3.78 14.98 -51.75
C LEU A 71 -4.04 13.59 -52.35
N LEU A 72 -4.34 12.60 -51.50
CA LEU A 72 -4.75 11.25 -51.92
C LEU A 72 -6.27 11.18 -52.17
N PRO A 73 -6.72 10.43 -53.20
CA PRO A 73 -8.13 10.27 -53.55
C PRO A 73 -8.96 9.53 -52.47
N PRO A 74 -10.28 9.78 -52.41
CA PRO A 74 -11.17 9.39 -51.30
C PRO A 74 -11.39 7.88 -51.07
N ASP A 75 -10.86 7.01 -51.93
CA ASP A 75 -11.13 5.56 -51.88
C ASP A 75 -10.15 4.74 -51.01
N ALA A 76 -9.08 5.33 -50.49
CA ALA A 76 -8.05 4.61 -49.70
C ALA A 76 -8.36 4.47 -48.19
N LEU A 77 -9.48 5.00 -47.70
CA LEU A 77 -9.80 5.14 -46.27
C LEU A 77 -10.44 3.89 -45.62
N ARG A 78 -10.48 2.73 -46.29
CA ARG A 78 -11.28 1.57 -45.83
C ARG A 78 -10.53 0.39 -45.23
N VAL A 79 -9.24 0.49 -44.94
CA VAL A 79 -8.52 -0.55 -44.18
C VAL A 79 -7.75 0.07 -43.03
N ALA A 80 -8.48 0.54 -42.02
CA ALA A 80 -7.86 0.78 -40.72
C ALA A 80 -7.46 -0.59 -40.14
N PRO A 81 -6.18 -0.84 -39.81
CA PRO A 81 -5.80 -2.05 -39.11
C PRO A 81 -6.57 -2.10 -37.79
N ALA A 82 -7.22 -3.23 -37.52
CA ALA A 82 -7.91 -3.46 -36.26
C ALA A 82 -6.90 -3.30 -35.12
N VAL A 83 -6.97 -2.16 -34.42
CA VAL A 83 -6.18 -1.92 -33.21
C VAL A 83 -6.54 -3.05 -32.24
N PRO A 84 -5.59 -3.92 -31.86
CA PRO A 84 -5.88 -5.00 -30.93
C PRO A 84 -6.41 -4.37 -29.63
N PRO A 85 -7.44 -4.96 -28.99
CA PRO A 85 -8.00 -4.42 -27.77
C PRO A 85 -6.87 -4.31 -26.74
N THR A 86 -6.55 -3.07 -26.38
CA THR A 86 -5.55 -2.74 -25.37
C THR A 86 -5.94 -3.46 -24.08
N ALA A 87 -5.11 -4.45 -23.69
CA ALA A 87 -5.33 -5.19 -22.47
C ALA A 87 -5.43 -4.20 -21.30
N PRO A 88 -6.47 -4.28 -20.46
CA PRO A 88 -6.64 -3.33 -19.36
C PRO A 88 -5.41 -3.39 -18.45
N PRO A 89 -4.88 -2.24 -18.00
CA PRO A 89 -3.65 -2.16 -17.22
C PRO A 89 -3.74 -3.07 -15.99
N ALA A 90 -2.83 -4.04 -15.91
CA ALA A 90 -2.84 -5.13 -14.93
C ALA A 90 -2.83 -4.65 -13.46
N GLY A 91 -2.41 -3.41 -13.20
CA GLY A 91 -2.27 -2.87 -11.84
C GLY A 91 -3.55 -2.65 -11.04
N VAL A 92 -4.73 -2.57 -11.67
CA VAL A 92 -5.97 -2.20 -10.92
C VAL A 92 -6.63 -3.40 -10.23
N ARG A 93 -6.31 -4.64 -10.63
CA ARG A 93 -6.94 -5.84 -10.05
C ARG A 93 -6.37 -6.27 -8.70
N ALA A 94 -5.21 -5.77 -8.29
CA ALA A 94 -4.55 -6.18 -7.06
C ALA A 94 -5.12 -5.53 -5.77
N LEU A 95 -5.82 -4.39 -5.90
CA LEU A 95 -6.29 -3.58 -4.76
C LEU A 95 -7.23 -4.28 -3.77
N PRO A 96 -8.18 -5.16 -4.17
CA PRO A 96 -9.03 -5.84 -3.19
C PRO A 96 -8.27 -6.97 -2.47
N LEU A 97 -7.24 -7.53 -3.12
CA LEU A 97 -6.42 -8.60 -2.55
C LEU A 97 -5.53 -8.07 -1.40
N THR A 98 -5.06 -6.83 -1.50
CA THR A 98 -4.29 -6.21 -0.42
C THR A 98 -5.14 -6.00 0.83
N ALA A 99 -6.42 -5.60 0.69
CA ALA A 99 -7.35 -5.49 1.82
C ALA A 99 -7.57 -6.83 2.53
N ALA A 100 -7.73 -7.92 1.78
CA ALA A 100 -7.83 -9.26 2.35
C ALA A 100 -6.53 -9.68 3.07
N GLY A 101 -5.37 -9.34 2.49
CA GLY A 101 -4.06 -9.55 3.11
C GLY A 101 -3.93 -8.85 4.46
N PHE A 102 -4.33 -7.58 4.56
CA PHE A 102 -4.33 -6.86 5.84
C PHE A 102 -5.29 -7.48 6.87
N GLY A 103 -6.45 -7.98 6.44
CA GLY A 103 -7.37 -8.71 7.33
C GLY A 103 -6.72 -9.97 7.93
N VAL A 104 -5.98 -10.74 7.12
CA VAL A 104 -5.23 -11.92 7.60
C VAL A 104 -4.14 -11.52 8.59
N ILE A 105 -3.39 -10.44 8.31
CA ILE A 105 -2.37 -9.94 9.22
C ILE A 105 -2.99 -9.47 10.55
N GLY A 106 -4.17 -8.82 10.52
CA GLY A 106 -4.94 -8.48 11.72
C GLY A 106 -5.39 -9.71 12.51
N LEU A 107 -5.72 -10.80 11.82
CA LEU A 107 -6.04 -12.09 12.44
C LEU A 107 -4.81 -12.71 13.12
N ILE A 108 -3.63 -12.58 12.52
CA ILE A 108 -2.36 -12.97 13.14
C ILE A 108 -2.05 -12.09 14.37
N ALA A 109 -2.37 -10.78 14.31
CA ALA A 109 -2.21 -9.85 15.44
C ALA A 109 -2.99 -10.30 16.69
N LEU A 110 -4.17 -10.91 16.50
CA LEU A 110 -5.00 -11.44 17.60
C LEU A 110 -4.37 -12.65 18.31
N ALA A 111 -3.50 -13.39 17.63
CA ALA A 111 -2.76 -14.51 18.23
C ALA A 111 -1.54 -14.02 19.05
N LEU A 112 -1.13 -12.77 18.87
CA LEU A 112 -0.06 -12.15 19.65
C LEU A 112 -0.59 -11.63 21.00
N PRO A 113 0.29 -11.46 22.00
CA PRO A 113 -0.08 -10.83 23.26
C PRO A 113 -0.70 -9.45 23.03
N ALA A 114 -1.80 -9.18 23.72
CA ALA A 114 -2.48 -7.88 23.69
C ALA A 114 -1.84 -6.90 24.68
N VAL A 115 -1.54 -7.43 25.86
CA VAL A 115 -0.92 -6.69 26.97
C VAL A 115 0.19 -7.53 27.58
N SER A 116 1.27 -6.85 27.97
CA SER A 116 2.36 -7.44 28.73
C SER A 116 2.37 -6.81 30.11
N LEU A 117 2.35 -7.64 31.14
CA LEU A 117 2.44 -7.22 32.53
C LEU A 117 3.83 -7.59 33.04
N HIS A 118 4.62 -6.58 33.37
CA HIS A 118 5.91 -6.75 34.02
C HIS A 118 5.73 -6.33 35.47
N ALA A 119 5.79 -7.29 36.38
CA ALA A 119 5.69 -7.03 37.81
C ALA A 119 7.02 -7.30 38.49
N ALA A 120 7.52 -6.30 39.21
CA ALA A 120 8.67 -6.43 40.08
C ALA A 120 8.19 -6.47 41.54
N SER A 121 8.67 -7.47 42.27
CA SER A 121 8.44 -7.62 43.71
C SER A 121 9.77 -7.76 44.45
N MET A 122 9.73 -7.58 45.77
CA MET A 122 10.89 -7.80 46.63
C MET A 122 11.45 -9.23 46.56
N PHE A 123 10.65 -10.19 46.08
CA PHE A 123 11.01 -11.61 45.97
C PHE A 123 11.33 -12.06 44.54
N GLY A 124 11.38 -11.14 43.57
CA GLY A 124 11.68 -11.43 42.17
C GLY A 124 10.74 -10.72 41.19
N SER A 125 11.08 -10.80 39.92
CA SER A 125 10.25 -10.32 38.81
C SER A 125 9.47 -11.47 38.17
N PHE A 126 8.24 -11.19 37.74
CA PHE A 126 7.46 -12.12 36.94
C PHE A 126 6.78 -11.38 35.79
N ASP A 127 6.84 -12.02 34.62
CA ASP A 127 6.24 -11.51 33.40
C ASP A 127 5.00 -12.34 33.08
N ARG A 128 3.88 -11.67 32.87
CA ARG A 128 2.63 -12.31 32.48
C ARG A 128 2.07 -11.61 31.26
N THR A 129 1.86 -12.36 30.18
CA THR A 129 1.23 -11.85 28.97
C THR A 129 -0.26 -12.19 28.97
N GLY A 130 -1.10 -11.18 28.71
CA GLY A 130 -2.54 -11.33 28.49
C GLY A 130 -2.85 -11.32 27.00
N GLY A 131 -3.50 -12.39 26.51
CA GLY A 131 -4.04 -12.43 25.15
C GLY A 131 -5.41 -11.77 25.04
N PHE A 132 -5.83 -11.47 23.82
CA PHE A 132 -7.16 -10.93 23.50
C PHE A 132 -8.32 -11.85 23.91
N PHE A 133 -8.04 -13.12 24.21
CA PHE A 133 -9.03 -14.15 24.59
C PHE A 133 -8.91 -14.59 26.05
N SER A 134 -8.21 -13.83 26.89
CA SER A 134 -8.21 -14.12 28.33
C SER A 134 -9.63 -14.00 28.91
N ASP A 135 -9.94 -14.73 29.99
CA ASP A 135 -11.27 -14.71 30.61
C ASP A 135 -11.73 -13.29 30.99
N ALA A 136 -10.78 -12.41 31.35
CA ALA A 136 -11.04 -11.00 31.63
C ALA A 136 -11.41 -10.16 30.38
N ALA A 137 -11.06 -10.63 29.18
CA ALA A 137 -11.26 -9.96 27.90
C ALA A 137 -12.16 -10.76 26.93
N GLN A 138 -12.86 -11.78 27.42
CA GLN A 138 -13.54 -12.79 26.59
C GLN A 138 -14.53 -12.17 25.59
N HIS A 139 -15.24 -11.11 26.00
CA HIS A 139 -16.18 -10.40 25.12
C HIS A 139 -15.49 -9.51 24.07
N THR A 140 -14.32 -8.95 24.40
CA THR A 140 -13.56 -8.07 23.51
C THR A 140 -12.91 -8.87 22.38
N GLY A 141 -12.26 -9.99 22.69
CA GLY A 141 -11.59 -10.84 21.70
C GLY A 141 -12.56 -11.40 20.65
N ALA A 142 -13.72 -11.90 21.09
CA ALA A 142 -14.74 -12.44 20.19
C ALA A 142 -15.30 -11.38 19.22
N GLY A 143 -15.49 -10.14 19.71
CA GLY A 143 -15.90 -9.01 18.89
C GLY A 143 -14.89 -8.69 17.79
N ILE A 144 -13.60 -8.61 18.14
CA ILE A 144 -12.55 -8.29 17.17
C ILE A 144 -12.43 -9.38 16.10
N ILE A 145 -12.44 -10.67 16.48
CA ILE A 145 -12.45 -11.78 15.52
C ILE A 145 -13.59 -11.62 14.53
N THR A 146 -14.80 -11.37 15.03
CA THR A 146 -16.00 -11.27 14.20
C THR A 146 -15.86 -10.14 13.18
N VAL A 147 -15.37 -8.98 13.61
CA VAL A 147 -15.12 -7.82 12.73
C VAL A 147 -14.03 -8.14 11.70
N MET A 148 -12.95 -8.81 12.09
CA MET A 148 -11.86 -9.18 11.17
C MET A 148 -12.31 -10.20 10.11
N ILE A 149 -13.05 -11.25 10.52
CA ILE A 149 -13.62 -12.23 9.59
C ILE A 149 -14.60 -11.56 8.62
N ALA A 150 -15.49 -10.70 9.13
CA ALA A 150 -16.40 -9.94 8.29
C ALA A 150 -15.63 -9.08 7.26
N ALA A 151 -14.56 -8.41 7.69
CA ALA A 151 -13.74 -7.59 6.80
C ALA A 151 -13.04 -8.42 5.71
N ILE A 152 -12.52 -9.61 6.06
CA ILE A 152 -11.91 -10.55 5.09
C ILE A 152 -12.95 -11.00 4.07
N LEU A 153 -14.13 -11.46 4.54
CA LEU A 153 -15.21 -11.92 3.67
C LEU A 153 -15.67 -10.81 2.72
N VAL A 154 -15.85 -9.59 3.23
CA VAL A 154 -16.22 -8.42 2.42
C VAL A 154 -15.13 -8.06 1.41
N GLY A 155 -13.86 -8.15 1.79
CA GLY A 155 -12.74 -7.96 0.87
C GLY A 155 -12.74 -8.97 -0.28
N LEU A 156 -12.98 -10.25 0.04
CA LEU A 156 -13.07 -11.33 -0.96
C LEU A 156 -14.29 -11.18 -1.89
N ILE A 157 -15.45 -10.81 -1.34
CA ILE A 157 -16.66 -10.53 -2.13
C ILE A 157 -16.43 -9.32 -3.04
N GLY A 158 -15.77 -8.27 -2.52
CA GLY A 158 -15.42 -7.07 -3.28
C GLY A 158 -14.47 -7.33 -4.45
N PHE A 159 -13.58 -8.34 -4.33
CA PHE A 159 -12.71 -8.78 -5.42
C PHE A 159 -13.50 -9.35 -6.61
N GLY A 160 -14.52 -10.17 -6.33
CA GLY A 160 -15.37 -10.77 -7.36
C GLY A 160 -16.41 -9.81 -7.96
N ALA A 161 -16.65 -8.66 -7.33
CA ALA A 161 -17.69 -7.74 -7.73
C ALA A 161 -17.38 -7.04 -9.08
N LYS A 162 -18.28 -7.26 -10.04
CA LYS A 162 -18.22 -6.66 -11.39
C LYS A 162 -18.85 -5.26 -11.44
N SER A 163 -19.78 -4.93 -10.53
CA SER A 163 -20.46 -3.64 -10.51
C SER A 163 -19.69 -2.59 -9.70
N GLY A 164 -19.68 -1.34 -10.19
CA GLY A 164 -19.03 -0.22 -9.50
C GLY A 164 -19.67 0.10 -8.13
N GLY A 165 -20.97 -0.15 -7.98
CA GLY A 165 -21.70 0.03 -6.72
C GLY A 165 -21.24 -0.95 -5.62
N ALA A 166 -21.08 -2.23 -5.96
CA ALA A 166 -20.64 -3.24 -5.00
C ALA A 166 -19.21 -2.99 -4.48
N ARG A 167 -18.31 -2.52 -5.35
CA ARG A 167 -16.94 -2.14 -4.94
C ARG A 167 -16.93 -0.96 -3.95
N ALA A 168 -17.82 0.00 -4.15
CA ALA A 168 -17.95 1.12 -3.23
C ALA A 168 -18.50 0.71 -1.88
N ALA A 169 -19.54 -0.15 -1.87
CA ALA A 169 -20.08 -0.69 -0.62
C ALA A 169 -19.00 -1.47 0.16
N CYS A 170 -18.20 -2.29 -0.52
CA CYS A 170 -17.08 -3.01 0.10
C CYS A 170 -16.03 -2.03 0.66
N GLY A 171 -15.68 -0.98 -0.08
CA GLY A 171 -14.77 0.07 0.38
C GLY A 171 -15.25 0.73 1.68
N THR A 172 -16.53 1.10 1.75
CA THR A 172 -17.11 1.70 2.97
C THR A 172 -17.06 0.75 4.16
N ILE A 173 -17.40 -0.53 3.97
CA ILE A 173 -17.36 -1.53 5.04
C ILE A 173 -15.92 -1.74 5.54
N ILE A 174 -14.94 -1.81 4.63
CA ILE A 174 -13.51 -1.93 4.99
C ILE A 174 -13.06 -0.74 5.85
N ILE A 175 -13.50 0.49 5.53
CA ILE A 175 -13.21 1.67 6.34
C ILE A 175 -13.82 1.52 7.74
N VAL A 176 -15.09 1.12 7.85
CA VAL A 176 -15.77 0.94 9.14
C VAL A 176 -15.04 -0.11 9.99
N CYS A 177 -14.67 -1.26 9.40
CA CYS A 177 -13.89 -2.29 10.08
C CYS A 177 -12.53 -1.76 10.57
N GLY A 178 -11.81 -1.00 9.72
CA GLY A 178 -10.55 -0.38 10.09
C GLY A 178 -10.70 0.63 11.23
N VAL A 179 -11.71 1.49 11.19
CA VAL A 179 -12.00 2.47 12.25
C VAL A 179 -12.31 1.78 13.58
N ILE A 180 -13.14 0.73 13.55
CA ILE A 180 -13.43 -0.08 14.76
C ILE A 180 -12.14 -0.66 15.34
N GLY A 181 -11.27 -1.23 14.50
CA GLY A 181 -9.98 -1.76 14.93
C GLY A 181 -9.07 -0.71 15.58
N VAL A 182 -9.02 0.51 15.02
CA VAL A 182 -8.29 1.64 15.60
C VAL A 182 -8.86 2.04 16.96
N ILE A 183 -10.19 2.13 17.10
CA ILE A 183 -10.85 2.50 18.36
C ILE A 183 -10.50 1.47 19.45
N ILE A 184 -10.63 0.18 19.14
CA ILE A 184 -10.35 -0.90 20.09
C ILE A 184 -8.87 -0.88 20.51
N ALA A 185 -7.93 -0.80 19.56
CA ALA A 185 -6.51 -0.74 19.88
C ALA A 185 -6.16 0.50 20.73
N SER A 186 -6.79 1.64 20.44
CA SER A 186 -6.61 2.88 21.22
C SER A 186 -7.11 2.71 22.66
N ILE A 187 -8.30 2.14 22.87
CA ILE A 187 -8.85 1.88 24.21
C ILE A 187 -7.90 1.01 25.03
N ILE A 188 -7.31 -0.04 24.42
CA ILE A 188 -6.35 -0.92 25.10
C ILE A 188 -5.08 -0.15 25.48
N ILE A 189 -4.54 0.66 24.57
CA ILE A 189 -3.33 1.44 24.81
C ILE A 189 -3.56 2.48 25.92
N THR A 190 -4.69 3.21 25.87
CA THR A 190 -4.99 4.27 26.84
C THR A 190 -5.45 3.73 28.19
N GLY A 191 -6.06 2.54 28.23
CA GLY A 191 -6.54 1.92 29.47
C GLY A 191 -5.48 1.12 30.21
N ALA A 192 -4.38 0.72 29.57
CA ALA A 192 -3.31 -0.03 30.22
C ALA A 192 -2.74 0.63 31.50
N PRO A 193 -2.48 1.96 31.54
CA PRO A 193 -1.96 2.63 32.73
C PRO A 193 -2.90 2.59 33.94
N ASP A 194 -4.22 2.57 33.72
CA ASP A 194 -5.23 2.56 34.79
C ASP A 194 -5.20 1.26 35.61
N TYR A 195 -4.67 0.19 35.05
CA TYR A 195 -4.44 -1.09 35.74
C TYR A 195 -3.10 -1.14 36.48
N SER A 196 -2.25 -0.11 36.37
CA SER A 196 -1.05 0.02 37.19
C SER A 196 -1.43 0.50 38.60
N SER A 197 -1.99 -0.41 39.40
CA SER A 197 -2.27 -0.10 40.80
C SER A 197 -0.99 -0.18 41.63
N SER A 198 -0.69 0.87 42.40
CA SER A 198 0.41 0.93 43.36
C SER A 198 0.05 0.36 44.75
N GLY A 199 -1.07 -0.35 44.86
CA GLY A 199 -1.58 -0.88 46.13
C GLY A 199 -1.06 -2.28 46.43
N THR A 200 -0.39 -2.46 47.58
CA THR A 200 0.06 -3.74 48.20
C THR A 200 1.51 -4.20 47.99
N GLY A 201 2.42 -3.32 47.54
CA GLY A 201 3.87 -3.61 47.56
C GLY A 201 4.41 -4.34 46.32
N TYR A 202 3.59 -4.42 45.27
CA TYR A 202 3.99 -4.85 43.94
C TYR A 202 3.99 -3.64 43.01
N TYR A 203 5.07 -3.46 42.25
CA TYR A 203 5.11 -2.48 41.17
C TYR A 203 4.88 -3.23 39.86
N ALA A 204 3.66 -3.10 39.31
CA ALA A 204 3.29 -3.71 38.04
C ALA A 204 3.14 -2.63 36.98
N ILE A 205 3.95 -2.72 35.92
CA ILE A 205 3.80 -1.92 34.71
C ILE A 205 2.99 -2.77 33.72
N VAL A 206 1.85 -2.25 33.29
CA VAL A 206 1.04 -2.84 32.23
C VAL A 206 1.29 -2.03 30.97
N GLU A 207 1.82 -2.69 29.94
CA GLU A 207 2.10 -2.07 28.64
C GLU A 207 1.31 -2.76 27.54
N ALA A 208 0.93 -1.99 26.53
CA ALA A 208 0.40 -2.55 25.30
C ALA A 208 1.49 -3.43 24.65
N ALA A 209 1.15 -4.66 24.31
CA ALA A 209 2.08 -5.58 23.68
C ALA A 209 2.07 -5.44 22.16
N SER A 210 2.98 -6.15 21.50
CA SER A 210 3.18 -6.11 20.04
C SER A 210 1.89 -6.41 19.25
N GLY A 211 1.02 -7.28 19.76
CA GLY A 211 -0.26 -7.59 19.11
C GLY A 211 -1.17 -6.36 18.96
N THR A 212 -1.21 -5.49 19.97
CA THR A 212 -2.03 -4.27 19.94
C THR A 212 -1.50 -3.24 18.94
N TYR A 213 -0.18 -3.06 18.84
CA TYR A 213 0.42 -2.19 17.83
C TYR A 213 0.26 -2.73 16.41
N LEU A 214 0.32 -4.05 16.24
CA LEU A 214 0.09 -4.71 14.94
C LEU A 214 -1.38 -4.56 14.54
N LEU A 215 -2.32 -4.72 15.47
CA LEU A 215 -3.74 -4.47 15.25
C LEU A 215 -4.00 -3.00 14.85
N LEU A 216 -3.38 -2.05 15.53
CA LEU A 216 -3.50 -0.62 15.22
C LEU A 216 -3.01 -0.31 13.80
N SER A 217 -1.78 -0.75 13.46
CA SER A 217 -1.16 -0.48 12.16
C SER A 217 -1.93 -1.12 11.00
N THR A 218 -2.39 -2.37 11.15
CA THR A 218 -3.22 -3.05 10.14
C THR A 218 -4.57 -2.38 9.96
N SER A 219 -5.20 -1.94 11.06
CA SER A 219 -6.48 -1.23 11.02
C SER A 219 -6.39 0.12 10.29
N ILE A 220 -5.31 0.88 10.53
CA ILE A 220 -5.03 2.12 9.79
C ILE A 220 -4.80 1.82 8.30
N ALA A 221 -3.99 0.81 7.98
CA ALA A 221 -3.74 0.42 6.59
C ALA A 221 -5.04 0.01 5.87
N MET A 222 -5.92 -0.75 6.52
CA MET A 222 -7.24 -1.10 5.97
C MET A 222 -8.09 0.13 5.70
N ALA A 223 -8.17 1.07 6.65
CA ALA A 223 -8.92 2.31 6.48
C ALA A 223 -8.39 3.15 5.29
N LEU A 224 -7.06 3.26 5.14
CA LEU A 224 -6.44 3.96 4.03
C LEU A 224 -6.71 3.28 2.68
N VAL A 225 -6.66 1.94 2.62
CA VAL A 225 -7.01 1.19 1.41
C VAL A 225 -8.47 1.40 1.04
N GLY A 226 -9.39 1.33 2.01
CA GLY A 226 -10.80 1.61 1.78
C GLY A 226 -11.05 3.04 1.28
N LEU A 227 -10.36 4.02 1.88
CA LEU A 227 -10.44 5.43 1.45
C LEU A 227 -9.92 5.60 0.02
N PHE A 228 -8.79 4.98 -0.32
CA PHE A 228 -8.23 5.03 -1.67
C PHE A 228 -9.18 4.45 -2.72
N ILE A 229 -9.87 3.35 -2.41
CA ILE A 229 -10.89 2.75 -3.29
C ILE A 229 -12.04 3.75 -3.56
N LEU A 230 -12.49 4.49 -2.53
CA LEU A 230 -13.54 5.50 -2.68
C LEU A 230 -13.08 6.72 -3.48
N LEU A 231 -11.88 7.22 -3.20
CA LEU A 231 -11.32 8.38 -3.91
C LEU A 231 -11.16 8.11 -5.41
N LYS A 232 -10.64 6.93 -5.77
CA LYS A 232 -10.48 6.54 -7.18
C LYS A 232 -11.83 6.45 -7.90
N ARG A 233 -12.89 5.99 -7.22
CA ARG A 233 -14.24 5.97 -7.80
C ARG A 233 -14.73 7.38 -8.14
N ASN A 234 -14.54 8.32 -7.22
CA ASN A 234 -15.01 9.69 -7.41
C ASN A 234 -14.27 10.43 -8.51
N ALA A 235 -12.98 10.14 -8.71
CA ALA A 235 -12.20 10.69 -9.83
C ALA A 235 -12.78 10.30 -11.20
N HIS A 236 -13.26 9.07 -11.35
CA HIS A 236 -13.93 8.65 -12.60
C HIS A 236 -15.27 9.35 -12.84
N LEU A 237 -15.99 9.71 -11.78
CA LEU A 237 -17.26 10.45 -11.89
C LEU A 237 -17.03 11.92 -12.28
N ALA A 238 -15.94 12.53 -11.81
CA ALA A 238 -15.60 13.91 -12.15
C ALA A 238 -15.27 14.07 -13.64
N VAL A 239 -14.48 13.16 -14.22
CA VAL A 239 -14.11 13.20 -15.65
C VAL A 239 -15.30 12.93 -16.56
N GLY A 240 -16.26 12.10 -16.14
CA GLY A 240 -17.46 11.82 -16.94
C GLY A 240 -18.40 13.03 -17.11
N PHE A 241 -18.36 13.98 -16.17
CA PHE A 241 -19.20 15.18 -16.21
C PHE A 241 -18.69 16.25 -17.18
N GLU A 242 -17.37 16.33 -17.41
CA GLU A 242 -16.77 17.33 -18.32
C GLU A 242 -16.99 17.03 -19.80
N VAL A 243 -17.28 15.77 -20.17
CA VAL A 243 -17.44 15.37 -21.59
C VAL A 243 -18.89 15.51 -22.08
N SER A 244 -19.84 15.82 -21.19
CA SER A 244 -21.27 15.95 -21.52
C SER A 244 -21.80 17.40 -21.54
N LEU A 245 -20.91 18.40 -21.47
CA LEU A 245 -21.20 19.83 -21.62
C LEU A 245 -20.58 20.35 -22.93
#